data_AF-A0A1U7NUV7-F1
#
_entry.id   AF-A0A1U7NUV7-F1
#
_cell.length_a   1.000
_cell.length_b   1.000
_cell.length_c   1.000
_cell.angle_alpha   90.00
_cell.angle_beta   90.00
_cell.angle_gamma   90.00
#
_symmetry.space_group_name_H-M   'P 1'
#
loop_
_entity.id
_entity.type
_entity.pdbx_description
1 polymer ?
#
loop_
_entity_poly.entity_id
_entity_poly.type
_entity_poly.pdbx_seq_one_letter_code
_entity_poly.pdbx_strand_id
1 'polypeptide(L)'
;MLDERTPVVGGQPLCVLDLDDVIVDGQLLPSAAALVDELQTYTEVSVSGAGLHLLAAGTVASGTRRGKVDDLPVELITSGFLAISGVRWPETPAGIALRPAELAQVRGELDPGSPPPCFRPAARPVTDVLSALLGQRNGVKVCRLLIDGDTSGYPSPSEAVFAAARLIAWRTRDTGVIEALLRESPLYASRWERPVAAGRTWITHTVHRALSADFEGGET
;
A
#
# COMPACT_ATOMS: atom_id res chain seq x y z
N MET A 1 -4.11 -2.35 18.74
CA MET A 1 -3.44 -1.96 19.99
C MET A 1 -2.05 -1.51 19.57
N LEU A 2 -1.65 -0.27 19.83
CA LEU A 2 -0.31 0.23 19.43
C LEU A 2 0.74 -0.44 20.33
N ASP A 3 1.88 -0.83 19.77
CA ASP A 3 3.03 -1.36 20.52
C ASP A 3 3.54 -0.32 21.53
N GLU A 4 4.03 -0.74 22.70
CA GLU A 4 4.60 0.14 23.74
C GLU A 4 5.80 0.95 23.24
N ARG A 5 6.40 0.52 22.13
CA ARG A 5 7.52 1.19 21.47
C ARG A 5 7.10 2.24 20.45
N THR A 6 5.82 2.37 20.13
CA THR A 6 5.33 3.38 19.20
C THR A 6 5.21 4.72 19.93
N PRO A 7 6.04 5.74 19.60
CA PRO A 7 5.89 7.06 20.19
C PRO A 7 4.51 7.63 19.86
N VAL A 8 3.82 8.16 20.88
CA VAL A 8 2.49 8.74 20.74
C VAL A 8 2.41 10.15 21.30
N VAL A 9 1.63 11.01 20.64
CA VAL A 9 1.25 12.34 21.11
C VAL A 9 -0.27 12.43 21.06
N GLY A 10 -0.91 12.80 22.16
CA GLY A 10 -2.37 12.87 22.24
C GLY A 10 -3.09 11.53 21.95
N GLY A 11 -2.42 10.39 22.18
CA GLY A 11 -2.96 9.05 21.89
C GLY A 11 -2.90 8.64 20.41
N GLN A 12 -2.29 9.45 19.54
CA GLN A 12 -2.04 9.13 18.14
C GLN A 12 -0.55 8.83 17.91
N PRO A 13 -0.20 7.92 16.97
CA PRO A 13 1.19 7.63 16.65
C PRO A 13 1.89 8.86 16.05
N LEU A 14 3.16 9.03 16.39
CA LEU A 14 4.02 10.06 15.83
C LEU A 14 4.45 9.66 14.41
N CYS A 15 4.30 10.59 13.48
CA CYS A 15 4.75 10.50 12.10
C CYS A 15 5.70 11.66 11.81
N VAL A 16 6.67 11.44 10.94
CA VAL A 16 7.61 12.49 10.53
C VAL A 16 7.69 12.55 9.01
N LEU A 17 7.62 13.76 8.47
CA LEU A 17 7.97 14.04 7.08
C LEU A 17 9.39 14.57 7.08
N ASP A 18 10.29 13.82 6.46
CA ASP A 18 11.69 14.17 6.29
C ASP A 18 11.90 14.72 4.87
N LEU A 19 12.43 15.95 4.82
CA LEU A 19 12.60 16.75 3.62
C LEU A 19 14.09 17.06 3.42
N ASP A 20 14.71 16.42 2.44
CA ASP A 20 16.12 16.62 2.11
C ASP A 20 16.33 17.83 1.18
N ASP A 21 17.41 18.58 1.42
CA ASP A 21 17.91 19.68 0.55
C ASP A 21 16.86 20.75 0.19
N VAL A 22 15.95 21.05 1.12
CA VAL A 22 14.86 22.03 0.92
C VAL A 22 15.21 23.46 1.36
N ILE A 23 16.36 23.67 2.00
CA ILE A 23 16.85 24.99 2.41
C ILE A 23 17.95 25.43 1.45
N VAL A 24 17.72 26.53 0.74
CA VAL A 24 18.67 27.15 -0.19
C VAL A 24 18.86 28.62 0.22
N ASP A 25 20.11 29.02 0.47
CA ASP A 25 20.45 30.37 0.93
C ASP A 25 19.64 30.86 2.16
N GLY A 26 19.31 29.92 3.05
CA GLY A 26 18.52 30.19 4.26
C GLY A 26 17.02 30.34 4.04
N GLN A 27 16.53 30.06 2.83
CA GLN A 27 15.11 30.09 2.48
C GLN A 27 14.61 28.70 2.09
N LEU A 28 13.33 28.42 2.33
CA LEU A 28 12.71 27.18 1.88
C LEU A 28 12.38 27.23 0.40
N LEU A 29 12.49 26.08 -0.25
CA LEU A 29 11.83 25.86 -1.53
C LEU A 29 10.32 26.12 -1.39
N PRO A 30 9.67 26.72 -2.41
CA PRO A 30 8.25 27.07 -2.33
C PRO A 30 7.32 25.90 -1.97
N SER A 31 7.59 24.71 -2.50
CA SER A 31 6.82 23.49 -2.19
C SER A 31 7.02 23.03 -0.74
N ALA A 32 8.24 23.14 -0.20
CA ALA A 32 8.50 22.85 1.21
C ALA A 32 7.82 23.86 2.13
N ALA A 33 7.83 25.15 1.77
CA ALA A 33 7.13 26.19 2.52
C ALA A 33 5.61 25.95 2.55
N ALA A 34 5.01 25.56 1.42
CA ALA A 34 3.59 25.22 1.34
C ALA A 34 3.24 24.03 2.25
N LEU A 35 4.06 22.98 2.23
CA LEU A 35 3.85 21.81 3.08
C LEU A 35 3.98 22.12 4.58
N VAL A 36 4.94 22.99 4.95
CA VAL A 36 5.07 23.49 6.33
C VAL A 36 3.84 24.29 6.75
N ASP A 37 3.34 25.16 5.86
CA ASP A 37 2.16 26.00 6.12
C ASP A 37 0.83 25.21 6.13
N GLU A 38 0.79 24.08 5.43
CA GLU A 38 -0.35 23.16 5.47
C GLU A 38 -0.36 22.34 6.77
N LEU A 39 0.77 21.71 7.13
CA LEU A 39 0.83 20.84 8.30
C LEU A 39 0.79 21.59 9.62
N GLN A 40 1.33 22.81 9.68
CA GLN A 40 1.31 23.69 10.88
C GLN A 40 1.53 22.89 12.17
N THR A 41 2.72 22.31 12.27
CA THR A 41 3.17 21.43 13.36
C THR A 41 4.63 21.72 13.73
N TYR A 42 5.15 21.08 14.78
CA TYR A 42 6.55 21.17 15.14
C TYR A 42 7.44 20.81 13.95
N THR A 43 8.34 21.74 13.59
CA THR A 43 9.23 21.61 12.46
C THR A 43 10.63 22.02 12.89
N GLU A 44 11.63 21.23 12.57
CA GLU A 44 13.03 21.50 12.90
C GLU A 44 13.94 21.36 11.68
N VAL A 45 15.07 22.07 11.72
CA VAL A 45 16.15 21.92 10.74
C VAL A 45 16.82 20.58 10.97
N SER A 46 16.99 19.78 9.91
CA SER A 46 17.72 18.51 9.99
C SER A 46 19.18 18.70 10.43
N VAL A 47 19.85 17.63 10.85
CA VAL A 47 21.25 17.68 11.32
C VAL A 47 22.22 18.14 10.22
N SER A 48 21.88 17.96 8.94
CA SER A 48 22.69 18.44 7.82
C SER A 48 22.66 19.96 7.67
N GLY A 49 21.63 20.63 8.22
CA GLY A 49 21.38 22.06 8.04
C GLY A 49 20.69 22.43 6.72
N ALA A 50 20.53 21.49 5.79
CA ALA A 50 19.94 21.72 4.47
C ALA A 50 18.50 21.20 4.34
N GLY A 51 18.08 20.28 5.20
CA GLY A 51 16.74 19.69 5.21
C GLY A 51 15.87 20.10 6.41
N LEU A 52 14.63 19.63 6.45
CA LEU A 52 13.67 19.80 7.55
C LEU A 52 13.07 18.47 8.00
N HIS A 53 12.74 18.37 9.30
CA HIS A 53 11.82 17.36 9.83
C HIS A 53 10.53 18.02 10.30
N LEU A 54 9.38 17.58 9.78
CA LEU A 54 8.06 17.99 10.26
C LEU A 54 7.47 16.85 11.07
N LEU A 55 7.25 17.05 12.37
CA LEU A 55 6.73 16.04 13.29
C LEU A 55 5.25 16.28 13.53
N ALA A 56 4.40 15.31 13.18
CA ALA A 56 2.95 15.38 13.36
C ALA A 56 2.40 14.08 13.96
N ALA A 57 1.29 14.16 14.67
CA ALA A 57 0.65 12.99 15.27
C ALA A 57 -0.64 12.63 14.53
N GLY A 58 -0.77 11.37 14.14
CA GLY A 58 -1.93 10.88 13.40
C GLY A 58 -1.69 9.48 12.84
N THR A 59 -2.76 8.72 12.70
CA THR A 59 -2.70 7.39 12.07
C THR A 59 -2.73 7.54 10.55
N VAL A 60 -1.74 6.97 9.87
CA VAL A 60 -1.68 6.92 8.40
C VAL A 60 -1.79 5.48 7.90
N ALA A 61 -2.34 5.31 6.70
CA ALA A 61 -2.33 4.02 6.03
C ALA A 61 -0.89 3.54 5.75
N SER A 62 -0.71 2.23 5.62
CA SER A 62 0.52 1.66 5.09
C SER A 62 0.70 2.11 3.64
N GLY A 63 1.96 2.20 3.21
CA GLY A 63 2.30 2.65 1.86
C GLY A 63 3.79 2.82 1.70
N THR A 64 4.20 3.32 0.54
CA THR A 64 5.62 3.62 0.26
C THR A 64 6.17 4.62 1.27
N ARG A 65 7.45 4.44 1.66
CA ARG A 65 8.09 5.35 2.63
C ARG A 65 8.55 6.64 1.96
N ARG A 66 9.00 6.56 0.70
CA ARG A 66 9.51 7.67 -0.10
C ARG A 66 8.64 7.89 -1.33
N GLY A 67 8.39 9.15 -1.65
CA GLY A 67 7.68 9.55 -2.86
C GLY A 67 7.79 11.05 -3.07
N LYS A 68 6.76 11.62 -3.71
CA LYS A 68 6.67 13.05 -3.95
C LYS A 68 5.33 13.61 -3.52
N VAL A 69 5.34 14.81 -2.97
CA VAL A 69 4.15 15.62 -2.62
C VAL A 69 4.36 16.94 -3.35
N ASP A 70 3.48 17.31 -4.28
CA ASP A 70 3.67 18.50 -5.14
C ASP A 70 5.10 18.65 -5.72
N ASP A 71 5.60 17.58 -6.36
CA ASP A 71 6.95 17.43 -6.90
C ASP A 71 8.11 17.49 -5.89
N LEU A 72 7.86 17.81 -4.62
CA LEU A 72 8.83 17.78 -3.54
C LEU A 72 9.11 16.33 -3.12
N PRO A 73 10.38 15.88 -3.12
CA PRO A 73 10.75 14.61 -2.51
C PRO A 73 10.44 14.60 -1.02
N VAL A 74 9.68 13.61 -0.55
CA VAL A 74 9.32 13.46 0.87
C VAL A 74 9.56 12.01 1.30
N GLU A 75 10.13 11.84 2.49
CA GLU A 75 10.17 10.56 3.20
C GLU A 75 9.22 10.60 4.42
N LEU A 76 8.16 9.77 4.40
CA LEU A 76 7.21 9.64 5.49
C LEU A 76 7.61 8.50 6.44
N ILE A 77 8.14 8.88 7.60
CA ILE A 77 8.66 8.00 8.63
C ILE A 77 7.60 7.74 9.69
N THR A 78 7.12 6.50 9.75
CA THR A 78 6.17 6.01 10.77
C THR A 78 6.80 4.97 11.71
N SER A 79 8.02 4.53 11.40
CA SER A 79 8.79 3.57 12.19
C SER A 79 10.30 3.72 11.93
N GLY A 80 11.11 3.28 12.89
CA GLY A 80 12.57 3.36 12.84
C GLY A 80 13.13 4.49 13.71
N PHE A 81 14.28 5.02 13.31
CA PHE A 81 14.99 6.08 14.04
C PHE A 81 15.01 7.36 13.20
N LEU A 82 14.99 8.49 13.90
CA LEU A 82 15.14 9.83 13.34
C LEU A 82 16.12 10.60 14.21
N ALA A 83 17.02 11.37 13.59
CA ALA A 83 17.87 12.29 14.31
C ALA A 83 17.08 13.56 14.66
N ILE A 84 17.06 13.96 15.93
CA ILE A 84 16.40 15.18 16.39
C ILE A 84 17.44 16.26 16.61
N SER A 85 17.31 17.40 15.93
CA SER A 85 18.25 18.52 16.09
C SER A 85 17.85 19.47 17.22
N GLY A 86 16.54 19.60 17.47
CA GLY A 86 15.97 20.61 18.38
C GLY A 86 16.02 22.04 17.85
N VAL A 87 16.56 22.27 16.65
CA VAL A 87 16.65 23.61 16.03
C VAL A 87 15.37 23.89 15.26
N ARG A 88 14.38 24.47 15.94
CA ARG A 88 13.06 24.75 15.35
C ARG A 88 13.17 25.72 14.16
N TRP A 89 12.48 25.41 13.07
CA TRP A 89 12.30 26.37 11.96
C TRP A 89 11.52 27.59 12.45
N PRO A 90 11.89 28.83 12.06
CA PRO A 90 11.16 30.01 12.49
C PRO A 90 9.67 29.95 12.14
N GLU A 91 8.85 30.57 12.99
CA GLU A 91 7.40 30.75 12.75
C GLU A 91 6.54 29.47 12.67
N THR A 92 7.10 28.29 12.89
CA THR A 92 6.32 27.04 13.03
C THR A 92 5.90 26.81 14.48
N PRO A 93 4.82 26.05 14.75
CA PRO A 93 4.42 25.71 16.12
C PRO A 93 5.54 25.10 16.98
N ALA A 94 5.53 25.39 18.29
CA ALA A 94 6.50 24.84 19.24
C ALA A 94 6.16 23.41 19.69
N GLY A 95 4.93 22.94 19.42
CA GLY A 95 4.46 21.61 19.80
C GLY A 95 4.07 20.77 18.59
N ILE A 96 4.14 19.46 18.75
CA ILE A 96 3.67 18.48 17.75
C ILE A 96 2.13 18.51 17.74
N ALA A 97 1.55 18.81 16.58
CA ALA A 97 0.10 18.90 16.39
C ALA A 97 -0.51 17.57 15.96
N LEU A 98 -1.81 17.37 16.25
CA LEU A 98 -2.60 16.28 15.71
C LEU A 98 -3.07 16.64 14.30
N ARG A 99 -2.58 15.94 13.28
CA ARG A 99 -2.82 16.23 11.86
C ARG A 99 -3.27 15.01 11.04
N PRO A 100 -4.28 14.25 11.49
CA PRO A 100 -4.66 13.00 10.83
C PRO A 100 -5.19 13.21 9.40
N ALA A 101 -5.85 14.34 9.12
CA ALA A 101 -6.40 14.62 7.78
C ALA A 101 -5.29 14.99 6.79
N GLU A 102 -4.40 15.89 7.20
CA GLU A 102 -3.26 16.37 6.42
C GLU A 102 -2.26 15.23 6.18
N LEU A 103 -1.99 14.40 7.20
CA LEU A 103 -1.16 13.21 7.04
C LEU A 103 -1.77 12.17 6.09
N ALA A 104 -3.10 12.04 6.06
CA ALA A 104 -3.79 11.15 5.12
C ALA A 104 -3.71 11.68 3.67
N GLN A 105 -3.79 13.01 3.48
CA GLN A 105 -3.60 13.65 2.19
C GLN A 105 -2.17 13.45 1.68
N VAL A 106 -1.16 13.75 2.50
CA VAL A 106 0.25 13.49 2.20
C VAL A 106 0.48 12.02 1.84
N ARG A 107 -0.10 11.07 2.59
CA ARG A 107 -0.03 9.64 2.26
C ARG A 107 -0.62 9.34 0.89
N GLY A 108 -1.77 9.93 0.56
CA GLY A 108 -2.43 9.77 -0.73
C GLY A 108 -1.67 10.37 -1.90
N GLU A 109 -0.88 11.42 -1.69
CA GLU A 109 -0.03 12.00 -2.75
C GLU A 109 1.29 11.26 -2.90
N LEU A 110 1.90 10.87 -1.78
CA LEU A 110 3.16 10.14 -1.74
C LEU A 110 3.01 8.72 -2.29
N ASP A 111 1.87 8.10 -2.01
CA ASP A 111 1.47 6.80 -2.52
C ASP A 111 0.02 6.89 -3.04
N PRO A 112 -0.20 7.46 -4.24
CA PRO A 112 -1.53 7.57 -4.86
C PRO A 112 -2.13 6.21 -5.24
N GLY A 113 -1.45 5.13 -4.84
CA GLY A 113 -1.54 3.84 -5.47
C GLY A 113 -1.06 3.93 -6.92
N SER A 114 -0.88 2.77 -7.54
CA SER A 114 -1.11 2.77 -8.99
C SER A 114 -2.59 3.13 -9.19
N PRO A 115 -2.95 4.00 -10.17
CA PRO A 115 -4.34 4.03 -10.63
C PRO A 115 -4.74 2.57 -10.86
N PRO A 116 -5.96 2.14 -10.47
CA PRO A 116 -6.41 0.81 -10.84
C PRO A 116 -6.13 0.69 -12.34
N PRO A 117 -5.40 -0.34 -12.81
CA PRO A 117 -5.00 -0.42 -14.20
C PRO A 117 -6.23 -0.11 -15.03
N CYS A 118 -6.16 0.97 -15.81
CA CYS A 118 -7.26 1.41 -16.65
C CYS A 118 -7.40 0.38 -17.77
N PHE A 119 -8.04 -0.74 -17.44
CA PHE A 119 -8.28 -1.79 -18.39
C PHE A 119 -9.44 -1.32 -19.26
N ARG A 120 -9.10 -0.84 -20.45
CA ARG A 120 -10.02 -0.98 -21.57
C ARG A 120 -10.13 -2.48 -21.82
N PRO A 121 -11.33 -3.07 -21.83
CA PRO A 121 -11.50 -4.46 -22.19
C PRO A 121 -11.17 -4.61 -23.68
N ALA A 122 -9.89 -4.81 -23.99
CA ALA A 122 -9.57 -5.69 -25.08
C ALA A 122 -9.80 -7.08 -24.50
N ALA A 123 -10.79 -7.80 -25.01
CA ALA A 123 -11.01 -9.20 -24.70
C ALA A 123 -9.73 -9.99 -25.00
N ARG A 124 -8.82 -10.08 -24.02
CA ARG A 124 -7.67 -10.96 -24.10
C ARG A 124 -8.19 -12.36 -23.81
N PRO A 125 -7.95 -13.33 -24.70
CA PRO A 125 -8.36 -14.70 -24.43
C PRO A 125 -7.69 -15.18 -23.14
N VAL A 126 -8.41 -15.96 -22.34
CA VAL A 126 -7.99 -16.50 -21.04
C VAL A 126 -6.61 -17.19 -21.12
N THR A 127 -6.31 -17.79 -22.27
CA THR A 127 -5.03 -18.45 -22.62
C THR A 127 -3.82 -17.53 -22.56
N ASP A 128 -3.97 -16.26 -22.95
CA ASP A 128 -2.87 -15.29 -22.93
C ASP A 128 -2.52 -14.87 -21.50
N VAL A 129 -3.53 -14.82 -20.64
CA VAL A 129 -3.36 -14.48 -19.22
C VAL A 129 -2.66 -15.63 -18.49
N LEU A 130 -3.07 -16.88 -18.73
CA LEU A 130 -2.41 -18.05 -18.14
C LEU A 130 -0.94 -18.16 -18.60
N SER A 131 -0.69 -18.00 -19.90
CA SER A 131 0.68 -18.04 -20.44
C SER A 131 1.57 -16.95 -19.83
N ALA A 132 1.03 -15.74 -19.65
CA ALA A 132 1.75 -14.65 -19.01
C ALA A 132 1.97 -14.88 -17.49
N LEU A 133 1.06 -15.56 -16.79
CA LEU A 133 1.22 -15.92 -15.38
C LEU A 133 2.32 -16.97 -15.18
N LEU A 134 2.40 -17.96 -16.08
CA LEU A 134 3.44 -19.00 -16.01
C LEU A 134 4.85 -18.45 -16.27
N GLY A 135 4.98 -17.38 -17.05
CA GLY A 135 6.27 -16.72 -17.33
C GLY A 135 6.81 -15.84 -16.20
N GLN A 136 6.10 -15.70 -15.08
CA GLN A 136 6.52 -14.84 -13.96
C GLN A 136 7.48 -15.55 -13.01
N ARG A 137 8.14 -14.78 -12.13
CA ARG A 137 9.04 -15.32 -11.09
C ARG A 137 8.34 -16.32 -10.16
N ASN A 138 7.03 -16.17 -9.95
CA ASN A 138 6.18 -17.07 -9.17
C ASN A 138 5.45 -18.11 -10.05
N GLY A 139 5.81 -18.27 -11.32
CA GLY A 139 5.14 -19.15 -12.29
C GLY A 139 5.08 -20.62 -11.87
N VAL A 140 6.05 -21.10 -11.09
CA VAL A 140 6.04 -22.44 -10.48
C VAL A 140 4.82 -22.62 -9.56
N LYS A 141 4.49 -21.60 -8.77
CA LYS A 141 3.33 -21.61 -7.86
C LYS A 141 2.02 -21.55 -8.64
N VAL A 142 2.00 -20.82 -9.75
CA VAL A 142 0.87 -20.77 -10.69
C VAL A 142 0.65 -22.16 -11.30
N CYS A 143 1.69 -22.81 -11.82
CA CYS A 143 1.61 -24.16 -12.40
C CYS A 143 1.08 -25.17 -11.37
N ARG A 144 1.69 -25.20 -10.18
CA ARG A 144 1.31 -26.10 -9.09
C ARG A 144 -0.17 -26.01 -8.73
N LEU A 145 -0.71 -24.79 -8.65
CA LEU A 145 -2.10 -24.56 -8.25
C LEU A 145 -3.09 -24.70 -9.41
N LEU A 146 -2.83 -24.03 -10.54
CA LEU A 146 -3.80 -23.92 -11.64
C LEU A 146 -3.71 -25.05 -12.66
N ILE A 147 -2.58 -25.76 -12.75
CA ILE A 147 -2.36 -26.87 -13.70
C ILE A 147 -2.36 -28.21 -12.98
N ASP A 148 -1.57 -28.35 -11.92
CA ASP A 148 -1.40 -29.63 -11.22
C ASP A 148 -2.48 -29.87 -10.15
N GLY A 149 -3.16 -28.80 -9.71
CA GLY A 149 -4.17 -28.86 -8.64
C GLY A 149 -3.58 -29.20 -7.27
N ASP A 150 -2.26 -29.06 -7.08
CA ASP A 150 -1.59 -29.43 -5.84
C ASP A 150 -1.79 -28.35 -4.77
N THR A 151 -2.55 -28.71 -3.74
CA THR A 151 -2.88 -27.86 -2.59
C THR A 151 -2.06 -28.16 -1.34
N SER A 152 -1.07 -29.06 -1.40
CA SER A 152 -0.33 -29.55 -0.23
C SER A 152 0.46 -28.48 0.56
N GLY A 153 0.62 -27.28 0.00
CA GLY A 153 1.20 -26.11 0.69
C GLY A 153 0.20 -25.23 1.44
N TYR A 154 -1.08 -25.60 1.50
CA TYR A 154 -2.13 -24.77 2.07
C TYR A 154 -2.90 -25.47 3.21
N PRO A 155 -3.27 -24.74 4.28
CA PRO A 155 -4.01 -25.33 5.41
C PRO A 155 -5.39 -25.86 5.04
N SER A 156 -5.99 -25.33 3.97
CA SER A 156 -7.28 -25.79 3.48
C SER A 156 -7.44 -25.56 1.98
N PRO A 157 -8.36 -26.29 1.32
CA PRO A 157 -8.68 -26.04 -0.08
C PRO A 157 -9.18 -24.61 -0.36
N SER A 158 -9.91 -23.99 0.58
CA SER A 158 -10.37 -22.60 0.45
C SER A 158 -9.21 -21.60 0.44
N GLU A 159 -8.17 -21.85 1.24
CA GLU A 159 -6.97 -21.01 1.27
C GLU A 159 -6.16 -21.14 -0.02
N ALA A 160 -6.05 -22.37 -0.57
CA ALA A 160 -5.36 -22.60 -1.85
C ALA A 160 -6.03 -21.83 -3.00
N VAL A 161 -7.36 -21.79 -3.01
CA VAL A 161 -8.15 -21.08 -4.04
C VAL A 161 -8.05 -19.58 -3.89
N PHE A 162 -8.09 -19.09 -2.65
CA PHE A 162 -7.87 -17.67 -2.39
C PHE A 162 -6.48 -17.24 -2.83
N ALA A 163 -5.46 -18.05 -2.56
CA ALA A 163 -4.10 -17.79 -3.01
C ALA A 163 -3.97 -17.84 -4.55
N ALA A 164 -4.61 -18.80 -5.21
CA ALA A 164 -4.69 -18.86 -6.67
C ALA A 164 -5.38 -17.61 -7.24
N ALA A 165 -6.51 -17.19 -6.64
CA ALA A 165 -7.21 -15.95 -7.01
C ALA A 165 -6.30 -14.72 -6.84
N ARG A 166 -5.50 -14.64 -5.77
CA ARG A 166 -4.52 -13.54 -5.58
C ARG A 166 -3.41 -13.54 -6.62
N LEU A 167 -2.88 -14.71 -6.99
CA LEU A 167 -1.86 -14.83 -8.03
C LEU A 167 -2.38 -14.34 -9.39
N ILE A 168 -3.61 -14.71 -9.74
CA ILE A 168 -4.26 -14.21 -10.97
C ILE A 168 -4.58 -12.72 -10.85
N ALA A 169 -5.07 -12.27 -9.69
CA ALA A 169 -5.43 -10.88 -9.40
C ALA A 169 -4.25 -9.90 -9.52
N TRP A 170 -3.02 -10.39 -9.29
CA TRP A 170 -1.80 -9.63 -9.50
C TRP A 170 -1.59 -9.28 -10.98
N ARG A 171 -2.08 -10.13 -11.90
CA ARG A 171 -1.93 -9.94 -13.35
C ARG A 171 -3.14 -9.30 -14.02
N THR A 172 -4.34 -9.63 -13.57
CA THR A 172 -5.60 -9.08 -14.11
C THR A 172 -6.57 -8.79 -12.97
N ARG A 173 -7.31 -7.69 -13.05
CA ARG A 173 -8.41 -7.39 -12.12
C ARG A 173 -9.79 -7.68 -12.68
N ASP A 174 -9.85 -8.30 -13.87
CA ASP A 174 -11.09 -8.75 -14.48
C ASP A 174 -11.64 -9.96 -13.71
N THR A 175 -12.74 -9.76 -12.99
CA THR A 175 -13.40 -10.79 -12.20
C THR A 175 -13.83 -11.97 -13.07
N GLY A 176 -14.28 -11.72 -14.31
CA GLY A 176 -14.71 -12.76 -15.23
C GLY A 176 -13.54 -13.66 -15.66
N VAL A 177 -12.38 -13.08 -15.95
CA VAL A 177 -11.17 -13.86 -16.29
C VAL A 177 -10.65 -14.64 -15.07
N ILE A 178 -10.63 -14.03 -13.89
CA ILE A 178 -10.19 -14.71 -12.66
C ILE A 178 -11.11 -15.90 -12.37
N GLU A 179 -12.43 -15.69 -12.41
CA GLU A 179 -13.37 -16.78 -12.19
C GLU A 179 -13.28 -17.85 -13.28
N ALA A 180 -13.09 -17.48 -14.55
CA ALA A 180 -12.91 -18.45 -15.64
C ALA A 180 -11.68 -19.33 -15.42
N LEU A 181 -10.53 -18.75 -15.10
CA LEU A 181 -9.30 -19.52 -14.79
C LEU A 181 -9.48 -20.43 -13.57
N LEU A 182 -10.17 -19.97 -12.53
CA LEU A 182 -10.45 -20.80 -11.37
C LEU A 182 -11.38 -21.97 -11.71
N ARG A 183 -12.40 -21.75 -12.56
CA ARG A 183 -13.34 -22.79 -13.03
C ARG A 183 -12.67 -23.80 -13.97
N GLU A 184 -11.72 -23.36 -14.78
CA GLU A 184 -10.94 -24.21 -15.68
C GLU A 184 -9.82 -24.99 -14.96
N SER A 185 -9.44 -24.55 -13.75
CA SER A 185 -8.42 -25.23 -12.96
C SER A 185 -8.93 -26.50 -12.26
N PRO A 186 -8.04 -27.48 -11.95
CA PRO A 186 -8.39 -28.66 -11.15
C PRO A 186 -8.82 -28.35 -9.72
N LEU A 187 -8.61 -27.11 -9.25
CA LEU A 187 -9.08 -26.69 -7.94
C LEU A 187 -10.60 -26.65 -7.92
N TYR A 188 -11.27 -26.32 -9.03
CA TYR A 188 -12.70 -26.08 -9.11
C TYR A 188 -13.55 -27.18 -8.46
N ALA A 189 -14.48 -26.78 -7.60
CA ALA A 189 -15.47 -27.66 -7.00
C ALA A 189 -16.86 -27.03 -7.08
N SER A 190 -17.87 -27.82 -7.44
CA SER A 190 -19.28 -27.38 -7.57
C SER A 190 -19.84 -26.72 -6.31
N ARG A 191 -19.28 -27.02 -5.13
CA ARG A 191 -19.63 -26.34 -3.87
C ARG A 191 -19.31 -24.83 -3.86
N TRP A 192 -18.47 -24.35 -4.76
CA TRP A 192 -18.07 -22.93 -4.86
C TRP A 192 -19.06 -22.07 -5.65
N GLU A 193 -19.99 -22.69 -6.36
CA GLU A 193 -21.14 -22.02 -6.97
C GLU A 193 -22.30 -21.86 -5.98
N ARG A 194 -22.14 -22.33 -4.74
CA ARG A 194 -23.16 -22.15 -3.70
C ARG A 194 -23.33 -20.66 -3.38
N PRO A 195 -24.56 -20.20 -3.18
CA PRO A 195 -24.81 -18.83 -2.77
C PRO A 195 -24.23 -18.57 -1.37
N VAL A 196 -23.69 -17.37 -1.19
CA VAL A 196 -23.28 -16.81 0.09
C VAL A 196 -24.13 -15.57 0.40
N ALA A 197 -23.99 -15.03 1.61
CA ALA A 197 -24.64 -13.78 1.99
C ALA A 197 -24.32 -12.64 0.98
N ALA A 198 -25.27 -11.73 0.79
CA ALA A 198 -25.22 -10.63 -0.18
C ALA A 198 -25.38 -11.02 -1.67
N GLY A 199 -26.03 -12.15 -1.97
CA GLY A 199 -26.47 -12.49 -3.34
C GLY A 199 -25.35 -12.87 -4.31
N ARG A 200 -24.18 -13.25 -3.81
CA ARG A 200 -23.02 -13.71 -4.61
C ARG A 200 -22.84 -15.22 -4.45
N THR A 201 -22.11 -15.86 -5.35
CA THR A 201 -21.58 -17.23 -5.11
C THR A 201 -20.29 -17.17 -4.30
N TRP A 202 -19.90 -18.28 -3.70
CA TRP A 202 -18.66 -18.36 -2.91
C TRP A 202 -17.41 -18.03 -3.75
N ILE A 203 -17.36 -18.46 -5.02
CA ILE A 203 -16.25 -18.16 -5.92
C ILE A 203 -16.16 -16.65 -6.23
N THR A 204 -17.29 -16.01 -6.54
CA THR A 204 -17.35 -14.55 -6.77
C THR A 204 -16.97 -13.77 -5.52
N HIS A 205 -17.42 -14.22 -4.35
CA HIS A 205 -17.03 -13.62 -3.07
C HIS A 205 -15.51 -13.75 -2.82
N THR A 206 -14.92 -14.90 -3.14
CA THR A 206 -13.47 -15.13 -2.99
C THR A 206 -12.65 -14.25 -3.92
N VAL A 207 -13.08 -14.09 -5.18
CA VAL A 207 -12.43 -13.18 -6.14
C VAL A 207 -12.53 -11.74 -5.67
N HIS A 208 -13.71 -11.31 -5.20
CA HIS A 208 -13.88 -9.97 -4.65
C HIS A 208 -12.98 -9.73 -3.43
N ARG A 209 -12.88 -10.71 -2.52
CA ARG A 209 -11.95 -10.64 -1.39
C ARG A 209 -10.49 -10.57 -1.85
N ALA A 210 -10.10 -11.31 -2.89
CA ALA A 210 -8.73 -11.32 -3.40
C ALA A 210 -8.34 -9.98 -4.05
N LEU A 211 -9.31 -9.28 -4.66
CA LEU A 211 -9.12 -7.94 -5.23
C LEU A 211 -9.13 -6.83 -4.18
N SER A 212 -9.83 -7.02 -3.06
CA SER A 212 -9.92 -6.06 -1.95
C SER A 212 -8.84 -6.24 -0.88
N ALA A 213 -8.09 -7.34 -0.90
CA ALA A 213 -7.01 -7.57 0.04
C ALA A 213 -5.76 -6.82 -0.41
N ASP A 214 -5.22 -5.95 0.46
CA ASP A 214 -3.91 -5.34 0.24
C ASP A 214 -2.87 -6.44 0.06
N PHE A 215 -1.96 -6.26 -0.91
CA PHE A 215 -0.85 -7.18 -1.13
C PHE A 215 0.21 -6.99 -0.03
N GLU A 216 -0.14 -7.29 1.22
CA GLU A 216 0.86 -7.48 2.26
C GLU A 216 1.77 -8.62 1.82
N GLY A 217 3.05 -8.28 1.65
CA GLY A 217 4.10 -9.13 1.10
C GLY A 217 4.27 -10.38 1.95
N GLY A 218 3.79 -11.51 1.43
CA GLY A 218 4.30 -12.82 1.81
C GLY A 218 5.62 -13.04 1.07
N GLU A 219 6.72 -12.70 1.71
CA GLU A 219 8.08 -13.04 1.30
C GLU A 219 8.31 -14.56 1.28
N THR A 220 9.09 -14.97 0.27
CA THR A 220 9.84 -16.23 0.06
C THR A 220 9.08 -17.55 -0.06
#